data_AF-A0A1N7JCC2-F1
#
_entry.id   AF-A0A1N7JCC2-F1
#
_cell.length_a   1.000
_cell.length_b   1.000
_cell.length_c   1.000
_cell.angle_alpha   90.00
_cell.angle_beta   90.00
_cell.angle_gamma   90.00
#
_symmetry.space_group_name_H-M   'P 1'
#
loop_
_entity.id
_entity.type
_entity.pdbx_description
1 polymer ?
#
loop_
_entity_poly.entity_id
_entity_poly.type
_entity_poly.pdbx_seq_one_letter_code
_entity_poly.pdbx_strand_id
1 'polypeptide(L)'
;MKQSEFLLQIHKRISIISVGASALRNQGASGIIKIARDYLYQIDINEFVNALETESSYKLFLNVHTKRLISNFPENGKSWGAARKGLNLFFREIVYNKFFSDQYNFPKDLLEFNKKFNFLEVPLDRDVALGIYNETDMILPKWKSIKTLTQDISDLYQGAAHKIAKKEKTAKVNLDLKYWRNN
;
A
#
# COMPACT_ATOMS: atom_id res chain seq x y z
N MET A 1 17.38 -5.58 25.03
CA MET A 1 16.11 -5.78 24.29
C MET A 1 16.27 -7.03 23.43
N LYS A 2 15.34 -7.98 23.52
CA LYS A 2 15.33 -9.19 22.68
C LYS A 2 15.00 -8.80 21.23
N GLN A 3 15.42 -9.60 20.26
CA GLN A 3 15.14 -9.35 18.84
C GLN A 3 13.63 -9.23 18.56
N SER A 4 12.80 -10.08 19.18
CA SER A 4 11.35 -10.04 19.06
C SER A 4 10.74 -8.74 19.60
N GLU A 5 11.23 -8.25 20.74
CA GLU A 5 10.82 -6.97 21.31
C GLU A 5 11.18 -5.81 20.38
N PHE A 6 12.38 -5.85 19.79
CA PHE A 6 12.82 -4.83 18.84
C PHE A 6 11.96 -4.80 17.58
N LEU A 7 11.70 -5.96 16.97
CA LEU A 7 10.86 -6.06 15.78
C LEU A 7 9.43 -5.58 16.05
N LEU A 8 8.88 -5.85 17.24
CA LEU A 8 7.57 -5.33 17.65
C LEU A 8 7.56 -3.80 17.73
N GLN A 9 8.61 -3.19 18.26
CA GLN A 9 8.74 -1.73 18.29
C GLN A 9 8.86 -1.13 16.89
N ILE A 10 9.61 -1.79 15.98
CA ILE A 10 9.70 -1.37 14.58
C ILE A 10 8.34 -1.50 13.89
N HIS A 11 7.62 -2.61 14.08
CA HIS A 11 6.27 -2.79 13.53
C HIS A 11 5.32 -1.68 13.98
N LYS A 12 5.28 -1.39 15.28
CA LYS A 12 4.51 -0.28 15.83
C LYS A 12 4.91 1.07 15.25
N ARG A 13 6.20 1.29 15.05
CA ARG A 13 6.70 2.52 14.42
C ARG A 13 6.23 2.62 12.97
N ILE A 14 6.39 1.54 12.19
CA ILE A 14 5.97 1.47 10.78
C ILE A 14 4.47 1.72 10.65
N SER A 15 3.63 1.10 11.48
CA SER A 15 2.18 1.30 11.42
C SER A 15 1.77 2.75 11.64
N ILE A 16 2.53 3.51 12.44
CA ILE A 16 2.30 4.94 12.69
C ILE A 16 2.80 5.82 11.54
N ILE A 17 4.02 5.58 11.04
CA ILE A 17 4.66 6.46 10.06
C ILE A 17 4.14 6.22 8.64
N SER A 18 3.72 5.00 8.30
CA SER A 18 3.20 4.68 6.97
C SER A 18 1.93 5.47 6.67
N VAL A 19 1.08 5.66 7.68
CA VAL A 19 -0.09 6.53 7.63
C VAL A 19 0.22 7.83 8.39
N GLY A 20 1.02 8.69 7.77
CA GLY A 20 1.33 10.03 8.28
C GLY A 20 0.09 10.92 8.44
N ALA A 21 0.25 12.05 9.13
CA ALA A 21 -0.85 12.99 9.41
C ALA A 21 -1.56 13.48 8.14
N SER A 22 -0.87 13.48 6.99
CA SER A 22 -1.39 13.89 5.69
C SER A 22 -2.01 12.75 4.86
N ALA A 23 -1.66 11.49 5.15
CA ALA A 23 -1.91 10.36 4.26
C ALA A 23 -3.40 10.12 4.01
N LEU A 24 -4.22 10.27 5.06
CA LEU A 24 -5.66 10.06 5.08
C LEU A 24 -6.40 11.29 5.66
N ARG A 25 -5.98 12.52 5.33
CA ARG A 25 -6.72 13.73 5.72
C ARG A 25 -8.06 13.83 4.99
N ASN A 26 -9.04 14.47 5.61
CA ASN A 26 -10.33 14.83 5.02
C ASN A 26 -11.12 13.64 4.43
N GLN A 27 -11.03 12.47 5.08
CA GLN A 27 -11.71 11.25 4.63
C GLN A 27 -13.16 11.11 5.12
N GLY A 28 -13.75 12.18 5.67
CA GLY A 28 -15.16 12.23 6.06
C GLY A 28 -15.46 12.02 7.54
N ALA A 29 -14.48 11.59 8.35
CA ALA A 29 -14.62 11.51 9.80
C ALA A 29 -13.29 11.75 10.53
N SER A 30 -13.37 12.24 11.76
CA SER A 30 -12.23 12.31 12.69
C SER A 30 -11.81 10.91 13.12
N GLY A 31 -10.53 10.74 13.47
CA GLY A 31 -10.03 9.48 14.05
C GLY A 31 -9.65 8.39 13.04
N ILE A 32 -9.95 8.55 11.75
CA ILE A 32 -9.60 7.57 10.69
C ILE A 32 -8.11 7.20 10.70
N ILE A 33 -7.22 8.19 10.88
CA ILE A 33 -5.77 7.95 10.95
C ILE A 33 -5.41 7.06 12.14
N LYS A 34 -5.97 7.34 13.32
CA LYS A 34 -5.71 6.53 14.52
C LYS A 34 -6.22 5.10 14.32
N ILE A 35 -7.43 4.94 13.81
CA ILE A 35 -8.03 3.63 13.52
C ILE A 35 -7.19 2.83 12.53
N ALA A 36 -6.71 3.48 11.46
CA ALA A 36 -5.83 2.85 10.49
C ALA A 36 -4.52 2.38 11.14
N ARG A 37 -3.84 3.24 11.91
CA ARG A 37 -2.58 2.89 12.59
C ARG A 37 -2.76 1.74 13.58
N ASP A 38 -3.83 1.79 14.38
CA ASP A 38 -4.16 0.75 15.36
C ASP A 38 -4.42 -0.58 14.65
N TYR A 39 -5.14 -0.56 13.52
CA TYR A 39 -5.39 -1.76 12.71
C TYR A 39 -4.11 -2.31 12.07
N LEU A 40 -3.28 -1.46 11.46
CA LEU A 40 -2.04 -1.86 10.80
C LEU A 40 -1.05 -2.50 11.79
N TYR A 41 -1.06 -2.06 13.05
CA TYR A 41 -0.28 -2.69 14.11
C TYR A 41 -0.77 -4.11 14.47
N GLN A 42 -2.05 -4.42 14.24
CA GLN A 42 -2.63 -5.74 14.51
C GLN A 42 -2.40 -6.76 13.40
N ILE A 43 -1.94 -6.33 12.21
CA ILE A 43 -1.68 -7.24 11.10
C ILE A 43 -0.49 -8.13 11.43
N ASP A 44 -0.67 -9.45 11.34
CA ASP A 44 0.43 -10.40 11.46
C ASP A 44 1.33 -10.32 10.22
N ILE A 45 2.59 -9.99 10.43
CA ILE A 45 3.56 -9.85 9.34
C ILE A 45 3.88 -11.21 8.72
N ASN A 46 3.79 -12.32 9.46
CA ASN A 46 3.95 -13.65 8.88
C ASN A 46 2.82 -13.96 7.88
N GLU A 47 1.57 -13.58 8.20
CA GLU A 47 0.45 -13.72 7.26
C GLU A 47 0.68 -12.89 5.99
N PHE A 48 1.17 -11.65 6.15
CA PHE A 48 1.55 -10.81 5.00
C PHE A 48 2.63 -11.48 4.15
N VAL A 49 3.73 -11.95 4.77
CA VAL A 49 4.84 -12.59 4.06
C VAL A 49 4.39 -13.85 3.32
N ASN A 50 3.58 -14.69 3.96
CA ASN A 50 3.00 -15.87 3.30
C ASN A 50 2.09 -15.50 2.12
N ALA A 51 1.42 -14.35 2.18
CA ALA A 51 0.61 -13.86 1.07
C ALA A 51 1.45 -13.41 -0.14
N LEU A 52 2.75 -13.14 0.01
CA LEU A 52 3.66 -12.74 -1.07
C LEU A 52 4.19 -13.91 -1.91
N GLU A 53 3.64 -15.11 -1.75
CA GLU A 53 4.01 -16.27 -2.57
C GLU A 53 3.37 -16.21 -3.96
N THR A 54 2.17 -15.66 -4.09
CA THR A 54 1.50 -15.50 -5.39
C THR A 54 0.70 -14.20 -5.43
N GLU A 55 0.49 -13.67 -6.64
CA GLU A 55 -0.38 -12.50 -6.86
C GLU A 55 -1.81 -12.74 -6.34
N SER A 56 -2.36 -13.93 -6.56
CA SER A 56 -3.69 -14.30 -6.09
C SER A 56 -3.79 -14.32 -4.57
N SER A 57 -2.79 -14.89 -3.89
CA SER A 57 -2.70 -14.91 -2.43
C SER A 57 -2.62 -13.48 -1.86
N TYR A 58 -1.76 -12.64 -2.43
CA TYR A 58 -1.63 -11.25 -2.02
C TYR A 58 -2.92 -10.46 -2.26
N LYS A 59 -3.56 -10.61 -3.43
CA LYS A 59 -4.82 -9.92 -3.74
C LYS A 59 -5.93 -10.31 -2.77
N LEU A 60 -6.04 -11.60 -2.42
CA LEU A 60 -7.00 -12.08 -1.43
C LEU A 60 -6.73 -11.49 -0.04
N PHE A 61 -5.49 -11.59 0.42
CA PHE A 61 -5.04 -11.02 1.69
C PHE A 61 -5.36 -9.53 1.78
N LEU A 62 -4.96 -8.77 0.77
CA LEU A 62 -5.17 -7.32 0.72
C LEU A 62 -6.67 -6.96 0.71
N ASN A 63 -7.50 -7.73 -0.02
CA ASN A 63 -8.96 -7.53 -0.03
C ASN A 63 -9.61 -7.82 1.32
N VAL A 64 -9.19 -8.86 2.03
CA VAL A 64 -9.67 -9.19 3.37
C VAL A 64 -9.32 -8.06 4.34
N HIS A 65 -8.06 -7.63 4.35
CA HIS A 65 -7.63 -6.52 5.21
C HIS A 65 -8.30 -5.20 4.84
N THR A 66 -8.55 -4.95 3.55
CA THR A 66 -9.29 -3.75 3.11
C THR A 66 -10.70 -3.74 3.70
N LYS A 67 -11.44 -4.85 3.59
CA LYS A 67 -12.81 -4.96 4.16
C LYS A 67 -12.81 -4.81 5.69
N ARG A 68 -11.89 -5.47 6.38
CA ARG A 68 -11.74 -5.39 7.84
C ARG A 68 -11.36 -3.99 8.32
N LEU A 69 -10.51 -3.27 7.59
CA LEU A 69 -10.17 -1.89 7.93
C LEU A 69 -11.35 -0.94 7.71
N ILE A 70 -12.09 -1.11 6.61
CA ILE A 70 -13.31 -0.31 6.37
C ILE A 70 -14.34 -0.53 7.49
N SER A 71 -14.53 -1.76 7.98
CA SER A 71 -15.48 -2.01 9.08
C SER A 71 -15.10 -1.33 10.39
N ASN A 72 -13.84 -0.95 10.57
CA ASN A 72 -13.39 -0.22 11.74
C ASN A 72 -13.55 1.30 11.58
N PHE A 73 -13.74 1.81 10.36
CA PHE A 73 -13.94 3.24 10.15
C PHE A 73 -15.34 3.69 10.61
N PRO A 74 -15.48 4.95 11.08
CA PRO A 74 -16.79 5.52 11.39
C PRO A 74 -17.68 5.49 10.14
N GLU A 75 -19.01 5.40 10.31
CA GLU A 75 -19.96 5.32 9.17
C GLU A 75 -19.72 6.40 8.11
N ASN A 76 -19.58 7.66 8.52
CA ASN A 76 -19.33 8.80 7.63
C ASN A 76 -17.90 8.84 7.04
N GLY A 77 -17.04 7.93 7.49
CA GLY A 77 -15.64 7.78 7.11
C GLY A 77 -15.32 6.46 6.38
N LYS A 78 -16.32 5.61 6.12
CA LYS A 78 -16.13 4.37 5.37
C LYS A 78 -15.71 4.67 3.94
N SER A 79 -14.41 4.49 3.68
CA SER A 79 -13.78 4.77 2.41
C SER A 79 -12.89 3.60 2.02
N TRP A 80 -13.26 2.92 0.93
CA TRP A 80 -12.48 1.82 0.38
C TRP A 80 -11.08 2.29 -0.04
N GLY A 81 -11.00 3.43 -0.72
CA GLY A 81 -9.72 4.00 -1.12
C GLY A 81 -8.83 4.38 0.05
N ALA A 82 -9.39 4.96 1.12
CA ALA A 82 -8.59 5.29 2.31
C ALA A 82 -7.99 4.04 2.96
N ALA A 83 -8.80 2.99 3.10
CA ALA A 83 -8.33 1.71 3.64
C ALA A 83 -7.25 1.08 2.73
N ARG A 84 -7.50 1.01 1.42
CA ARG A 84 -6.57 0.42 0.45
C ARG A 84 -5.25 1.18 0.38
N LYS A 85 -5.29 2.51 0.33
CA LYS A 85 -4.09 3.35 0.36
C LYS A 85 -3.29 3.13 1.64
N GLY A 86 -3.95 3.13 2.79
CA GLY A 86 -3.29 2.92 4.08
C GLY A 86 -2.55 1.57 4.15
N LEU A 87 -3.18 0.51 3.66
CA LEU A 87 -2.57 -0.82 3.56
C LEU A 87 -1.38 -0.83 2.59
N ASN A 88 -1.53 -0.26 1.39
CA ASN A 88 -0.46 -0.23 0.39
C ASN A 88 0.76 0.57 0.87
N LEU A 89 0.54 1.70 1.57
CA LEU A 89 1.61 2.46 2.22
C LEU A 89 2.31 1.60 3.29
N PHE A 90 1.55 0.93 4.14
CA PHE A 90 2.11 0.08 5.20
C PHE A 90 2.94 -1.08 4.64
N PHE A 91 2.42 -1.83 3.68
CA PHE A 91 3.13 -2.97 3.11
C PHE A 91 4.37 -2.56 2.34
N ARG A 92 4.34 -1.41 1.66
CA ARG A 92 5.55 -0.82 1.07
C ARG A 92 6.62 -0.56 2.13
N GLU A 93 6.25 0.08 3.23
CA GLU A 93 7.21 0.36 4.31
C GLU A 93 7.76 -0.92 4.95
N ILE A 94 6.96 -1.99 5.06
CA ILE A 94 7.44 -3.29 5.54
C ILE A 94 8.51 -3.86 4.60
N VAL A 95 8.25 -3.90 3.28
CA VAL A 95 9.21 -4.50 2.33
C VAL A 95 10.47 -3.66 2.12
N TYR A 96 10.41 -2.35 2.35
CA TYR A 96 11.57 -1.46 2.33
C TYR A 96 12.37 -1.48 3.64
N ASN A 97 11.80 -1.96 4.74
CA ASN A 97 12.46 -1.89 6.03
C ASN A 97 13.56 -2.95 6.16
N LYS A 98 14.79 -2.51 6.46
CA LYS A 98 15.97 -3.38 6.60
C LYS A 98 15.77 -4.54 7.59
N PHE A 99 15.16 -4.28 8.75
CA PHE A 99 15.03 -5.31 9.80
C PHE A 99 13.97 -6.36 9.43
N PHE A 100 12.90 -5.95 8.75
CA PHE A 100 11.94 -6.88 8.16
C PHE A 100 12.55 -7.66 6.99
N SER A 101 13.33 -7.00 6.15
CA SER A 101 14.08 -7.65 5.07
C SER A 101 15.03 -8.72 5.60
N ASP A 102 15.77 -8.45 6.68
CA ASP A 102 16.65 -9.45 7.30
C ASP A 102 15.86 -10.60 7.95
N GLN A 103 14.79 -10.28 8.68
CA GLN A 103 13.98 -11.27 9.39
C GLN A 103 13.28 -12.25 8.43
N TYR A 104 12.82 -11.75 7.27
CA TYR A 104 12.01 -12.50 6.31
C TYR A 104 12.76 -12.83 5.02
N ASN A 105 14.07 -12.62 4.98
CA ASN A 105 14.94 -12.88 3.82
C ASN A 105 14.44 -12.22 2.53
N PHE A 106 13.95 -10.98 2.60
CA PHE A 106 13.59 -10.25 1.39
C PHE A 106 14.82 -10.01 0.51
N PRO A 107 14.66 -9.99 -0.82
CA PRO A 107 15.77 -9.76 -1.74
C PRO A 107 16.51 -8.44 -1.43
N LYS A 108 17.84 -8.50 -1.50
CA LYS A 108 18.71 -7.35 -1.21
C LYS A 108 19.06 -6.55 -2.46
N ASP A 109 19.12 -7.21 -3.62
CA ASP A 109 19.33 -6.54 -4.89
C ASP A 109 18.00 -6.09 -5.50
N LEU A 110 18.05 -4.99 -6.24
CA LEU A 110 16.88 -4.35 -6.79
C LEU A 110 16.16 -5.22 -7.84
N LEU A 111 16.90 -6.07 -8.57
CA LEU A 111 16.33 -6.91 -9.62
C LEU A 111 15.44 -8.00 -9.03
N GLU A 112 15.94 -8.75 -8.06
CA GLU A 112 15.17 -9.78 -7.36
C GLU A 112 14.06 -9.16 -6.50
N PHE A 113 14.29 -7.98 -5.92
CA PHE A 113 13.23 -7.21 -5.24
C PHE A 113 12.07 -6.93 -6.22
N ASN A 114 12.39 -6.40 -7.40
CA ASN A 114 11.41 -6.05 -8.41
C ASN A 114 10.64 -7.27 -8.92
N LYS A 115 11.27 -8.44 -8.96
CA LYS A 115 10.61 -9.71 -9.31
C LYS A 115 9.68 -10.20 -8.20
N LYS A 116 10.18 -10.29 -6.96
CA LYS A 116 9.42 -10.83 -5.81
C LYS A 116 8.19 -9.99 -5.46
N PHE A 117 8.29 -8.66 -5.62
CA PHE A 117 7.24 -7.73 -5.22
C PHE A 117 6.50 -7.07 -6.39
N ASN A 118 6.56 -7.67 -7.59
CA ASN A 118 5.97 -7.09 -8.80
C ASN A 118 4.44 -6.87 -8.73
N PHE A 119 3.73 -7.64 -7.89
CA PHE A 119 2.29 -7.59 -7.73
C PHE A 119 1.83 -6.70 -6.57
N LEU A 120 2.74 -6.22 -5.71
CA LEU A 120 2.41 -5.23 -4.68
C LEU A 120 1.78 -4.01 -5.33
N GLU A 121 0.63 -3.60 -4.83
CA GLU A 121 -0.07 -2.44 -5.34
C GLU A 121 0.66 -1.15 -5.00
N VAL A 122 0.64 -0.20 -5.94
CA VAL A 122 1.07 1.17 -5.64
C VAL A 122 0.01 1.84 -4.75
N PRO A 123 0.39 2.57 -3.68
CA PRO A 123 -0.56 3.35 -2.90
C PRO A 123 -1.12 4.51 -3.73
N LEU A 124 -2.36 4.38 -4.20
CA LEU A 124 -2.98 5.40 -5.04
C LEU A 124 -3.33 6.65 -4.23
N ASP A 125 -2.88 7.79 -4.72
CA ASP A 125 -3.37 9.11 -4.36
C ASP A 125 -3.36 10.04 -5.57
N ARG A 126 -3.57 11.34 -5.35
CA ARG A 126 -3.64 12.30 -6.46
C ARG A 126 -2.38 12.28 -7.30
N ASP A 127 -1.21 12.32 -6.69
CA ASP A 127 0.04 12.49 -7.43
C ASP A 127 0.40 11.20 -8.17
N VAL A 128 0.27 10.06 -7.50
CA VAL A 128 0.46 8.74 -8.12
C VAL A 128 -0.54 8.51 -9.25
N ALA A 129 -1.82 8.81 -9.04
CA ALA A 129 -2.85 8.61 -10.07
C ALA A 129 -2.64 9.54 -11.27
N LEU A 130 -2.26 10.80 -11.06
CA LEU A 130 -1.93 11.72 -12.15
C LEU A 130 -0.67 11.28 -12.91
N GLY A 131 0.35 10.81 -12.20
CA GLY A 131 1.55 10.25 -12.81
C GLY A 131 1.23 9.07 -13.73
N ILE A 132 0.46 8.09 -13.22
CA ILE A 132 0.00 6.94 -14.01
C ILE A 132 -0.85 7.42 -15.21
N TYR A 133 -1.81 8.31 -14.97
CA TYR A 133 -2.72 8.82 -16.00
C TYR A 133 -1.99 9.50 -17.16
N ASN A 134 -0.93 10.25 -16.86
CA ASN A 134 -0.16 10.98 -17.87
C ASN A 134 0.80 10.10 -18.66
N GLU A 135 1.26 8.98 -18.09
CA GLU A 135 2.25 8.11 -18.70
C GLU A 135 1.65 6.88 -19.40
N THR A 136 0.46 6.46 -18.99
CA THR A 136 -0.18 5.27 -19.55
C THR A 136 -0.71 5.50 -20.96
N ASP A 137 -0.67 4.44 -21.76
CA ASP A 137 -1.37 4.29 -23.03
C ASP A 137 -2.83 3.80 -22.84
N MET A 138 -3.23 3.47 -21.61
CA MET A 138 -4.57 2.98 -21.30
C MET A 138 -5.56 4.13 -21.10
N ILE A 139 -6.80 3.93 -21.53
CA ILE A 139 -7.90 4.84 -21.21
C ILE A 139 -8.30 4.61 -19.75
N LEU A 140 -8.04 5.60 -18.89
CA LEU A 140 -8.40 5.57 -17.48
C LEU A 140 -9.54 6.56 -17.18
N PRO A 141 -10.41 6.26 -16.20
CA PRO A 141 -11.34 7.25 -15.69
C PRO A 141 -10.55 8.40 -15.04
N LYS A 142 -11.03 9.64 -15.18
CA LYS A 142 -10.40 10.80 -14.53
C LYS A 142 -10.33 10.61 -13.02
N TRP A 143 -9.16 10.84 -12.44
CA TRP A 143 -8.98 10.80 -10.99
C TRP A 143 -9.86 11.85 -10.30
N LYS A 144 -10.73 11.40 -9.38
CA LYS A 144 -11.59 12.27 -8.59
C LYS A 144 -10.97 12.53 -7.22
N SER A 145 -10.91 11.49 -6.39
CA SER A 145 -10.32 11.54 -5.06
C SER A 145 -10.13 10.12 -4.53
N ILE A 146 -9.28 9.99 -3.51
CA ILE A 146 -9.15 8.72 -2.78
C ILE A 146 -10.43 8.34 -2.02
N LYS A 147 -11.22 9.33 -1.58
CA LYS A 147 -12.47 9.12 -0.84
C LYS A 147 -13.52 8.38 -1.67
N THR A 148 -13.53 8.64 -2.97
CA THR A 148 -14.49 8.05 -3.93
C THR A 148 -13.89 6.88 -4.71
N LEU A 149 -12.68 6.44 -4.37
CA LEU A 149 -12.03 5.33 -5.07
C LEU A 149 -12.74 4.01 -4.73
N THR A 150 -13.14 3.29 -5.77
CA THR A 150 -13.71 1.94 -5.69
C THR A 150 -12.66 0.91 -6.10
N GLN A 151 -12.95 -0.36 -5.81
CA GLN A 151 -12.10 -1.47 -6.25
C GLN A 151 -11.93 -1.49 -7.77
N ASP A 152 -13.00 -1.32 -8.54
CA ASP A 152 -12.92 -1.39 -10.01
C ASP A 152 -12.04 -0.27 -10.59
N ILE A 153 -12.16 0.95 -10.07
CA ILE A 153 -11.30 2.07 -10.49
C ILE A 153 -9.85 1.79 -10.08
N SER A 154 -9.63 1.29 -8.87
CA SER A 154 -8.29 0.90 -8.42
C SER A 154 -7.68 -0.17 -9.32
N ASP A 155 -8.42 -1.21 -9.68
CA ASP A 155 -7.94 -2.30 -10.53
C ASP A 155 -7.52 -1.77 -11.92
N LEU A 156 -8.23 -0.79 -12.49
CA LEU A 156 -7.83 -0.11 -13.73
C LEU A 156 -6.50 0.64 -13.57
N TYR A 157 -6.37 1.44 -12.51
CA TYR A 157 -5.13 2.18 -12.22
C TYR A 157 -3.94 1.25 -11.90
N GLN A 158 -4.17 0.16 -11.17
CA GLN A 158 -3.14 -0.85 -10.86
C GLN A 158 -2.72 -1.62 -12.12
N GLY A 159 -3.65 -1.87 -13.05
CA GLY A 159 -3.36 -2.45 -14.36
C GLY A 159 -2.47 -1.53 -15.21
N ALA A 160 -2.78 -0.24 -15.25
CA ALA A 160 -1.93 0.75 -15.91
C ALA A 160 -0.53 0.85 -15.25
N ALA A 161 -0.49 0.90 -13.91
CA ALA A 161 0.75 0.86 -13.14
C ALA A 161 1.57 -0.39 -13.45
N HIS A 162 0.93 -1.56 -13.63
CA HIS A 162 1.62 -2.79 -14.01
C HIS A 162 2.34 -2.66 -15.35
N LYS A 163 1.67 -2.11 -16.37
CA LYS A 163 2.26 -1.91 -17.69
C LYS A 163 3.46 -0.97 -17.65
N ILE A 164 3.32 0.15 -16.94
CA ILE A 164 4.41 1.12 -16.75
C ILE A 164 5.58 0.44 -16.05
N ALA A 165 5.33 -0.21 -14.91
CA ALA A 165 6.36 -0.89 -14.13
C ALA A 165 7.11 -1.96 -14.94
N LYS A 166 6.39 -2.72 -15.78
CA LYS A 166 6.99 -3.72 -16.68
C LYS A 166 7.91 -3.09 -17.73
N LYS A 167 7.50 -1.97 -18.33
CA LYS A 167 8.34 -1.20 -19.28
C LYS A 167 9.62 -0.69 -18.62
N GLU A 168 9.51 -0.24 -17.37
CA GLU A 168 10.63 0.30 -16.58
C GLU A 168 11.45 -0.75 -15.83
N LYS A 169 11.09 -2.04 -15.95
CA LYS A 169 11.73 -3.15 -15.22
C LYS A 169 11.77 -2.93 -13.70
N THR A 170 10.69 -2.37 -13.15
CA THR A 170 10.51 -2.09 -11.72
C THR A 170 9.26 -2.78 -11.16
N ALA A 171 9.14 -2.89 -9.83
CA ALA A 171 7.88 -3.29 -9.21
C ALA A 171 6.88 -2.12 -9.19
N LYS A 172 5.58 -2.42 -9.34
CA LYS A 172 4.50 -1.41 -9.28
C LYS A 172 4.60 -0.52 -8.05
N VAL A 173 4.87 -1.10 -6.90
CA VAL A 173 4.99 -0.38 -5.62
C VAL A 173 6.03 0.74 -5.66
N ASN A 174 7.09 0.60 -6.45
CA ASN A 174 8.15 1.60 -6.57
C ASN A 174 7.72 2.82 -7.40
N LEU A 175 6.63 2.72 -8.18
CA LEU A 175 6.09 3.88 -8.90
C LEU A 175 5.60 4.97 -7.94
N ASP A 176 5.32 4.63 -6.68
CA ASP A 176 5.07 5.66 -5.67
C ASP A 176 6.27 6.60 -5.54
N LEU A 177 7.49 6.08 -5.44
CA LEU A 177 8.71 6.90 -5.35
C LEU A 177 8.91 7.79 -6.58
N LYS A 178 8.50 7.30 -7.76
CA LYS A 178 8.59 8.03 -9.02
C LYS A 178 7.64 9.21 -9.07
N TYR A 179 6.41 9.04 -8.59
CA TYR A 179 5.37 10.07 -8.69
C TYR A 179 5.24 10.92 -7.42
N TRP A 180 5.88 10.50 -6.33
CA TRP A 180 5.95 11.27 -5.10
C TRP A 180 6.70 12.59 -5.34
N ARG A 181 5.96 13.71 -5.24
CA ARG A 181 6.48 15.09 -5.38
C ARG A 181 6.87 15.54 -6.80
N ASN A 182 6.27 14.99 -7.85
CA ASN A 182 6.38 15.55 -9.22
C ASN A 182 5.53 16.84 -9.45
N ASN A 183 5.17 17.56 -8.39
CA ASN A 183 4.59 18.91 -8.43
C ASN A 183 5.12 19.74 -7.27
#